data_AF-A0A2E5LQB6-F1
#
_entry.id   AF-A0A2E5LQB6-F1
#
_cell.length_a   1.000
_cell.length_b   1.000
_cell.length_c   1.000
_cell.angle_alpha   90.00
_cell.angle_beta   90.00
_cell.angle_gamma   90.00
#
_symmetry.space_group_name_H-M   'P 1'
#
loop_
_entity.id
_entity.type
_entity.pdbx_description
1 polymer ?
#
loop_
_entity_poly.entity_id
_entity_poly.type
_entity_poly.pdbx_seq_one_letter_code
_entity_poly.pdbx_strand_id
1 'polypeptide(L)'
;MTAIGLVWSGSVGNAEIIESNKFLPEGITIKYSQTDSDVAVPAPITRNRLLEMAISPDIVEAARIFSGPEISAIGYACTSASYVRGMGGDVEISMNITSTTGLPSTTTSTSIVNALNHLGSRRISVLSPHVDELNNRLRIFLEEYGFEVVHMRGLNKLRGIEEISSTDISELVEHLVDSKDADSIVVSCTGMKTAEIIDQLENKIGKPVIPALTATIWECLRLAGIEPNIKGKGMLMSQIG
;
A
#
# COMPACT_ATOMS: atom_id res chain seq x y z
N MET A 1 -2.30 24.77 -4.86
CA MET A 1 -1.31 23.69 -4.68
C MET A 1 -2.11 22.42 -4.57
N THR A 2 -1.88 21.44 -5.45
CA THR A 2 -2.68 20.21 -5.48
C THR A 2 -2.21 19.26 -4.38
N ALA A 3 -3.13 18.53 -3.78
CA ALA A 3 -2.85 17.59 -2.71
C ALA A 3 -3.64 16.28 -2.87
N ILE A 4 -3.08 15.20 -2.33
CA ILE A 4 -3.78 13.93 -2.12
C ILE A 4 -4.00 13.72 -0.62
N GLY A 5 -5.11 13.07 -0.26
CA GLY A 5 -5.40 12.67 1.12
C GLY A 5 -4.95 11.24 1.38
N LEU A 6 -4.33 10.97 2.53
CA LEU A 6 -4.11 9.61 3.03
C LEU A 6 -4.79 9.42 4.37
N VAL A 7 -5.72 8.47 4.43
CA VAL A 7 -6.33 7.98 5.68
C VAL A 7 -5.50 6.81 6.17
N TRP A 8 -4.82 6.94 7.30
CA TRP A 8 -4.04 5.85 7.89
C TRP A 8 -4.87 5.05 8.88
N SER A 9 -4.61 3.74 8.95
CA SER A 9 -5.16 2.92 10.03
C SER A 9 -4.35 3.14 11.31
N GLY A 10 -4.90 3.92 12.24
CA GLY A 10 -4.22 4.31 13.47
C GLY A 10 -3.17 5.41 13.29
N SER A 11 -2.30 5.57 14.30
CA SER A 11 -1.39 6.73 14.36
C SER A 11 -0.42 6.83 13.17
N VAL A 12 -0.37 8.00 12.53
CA VAL A 12 0.67 8.32 11.54
C VAL A 12 1.90 8.87 12.25
N GLY A 13 3.01 8.13 12.22
CA GLY A 13 4.29 8.58 12.76
C GLY A 13 5.07 9.49 11.80
N ASN A 14 6.05 10.21 12.34
CA ASN A 14 6.96 11.04 11.54
C ASN A 14 7.69 10.23 10.47
N ALA A 15 8.00 8.96 10.74
CA ALA A 15 8.72 8.12 9.80
C ALA A 15 7.88 7.76 8.57
N GLU A 16 6.58 7.50 8.74
CA GLU A 16 5.64 7.24 7.65
C GLU A 16 5.39 8.50 6.81
N ILE A 17 5.33 9.67 7.44
CA ILE A 17 5.24 10.96 6.75
C ILE A 17 6.50 11.23 5.93
N ILE A 18 7.68 11.05 6.51
CA ILE A 18 8.95 11.24 5.80
C ILE A 18 9.04 10.27 4.62
N GLU A 19 8.64 9.02 4.82
CA GLU A 19 8.68 8.00 3.77
C GLU A 19 7.74 8.32 2.60
N SER A 20 6.47 8.62 2.90
CA SER A 20 5.46 8.90 1.88
C SER A 20 5.78 10.15 1.05
N ASN A 21 6.29 11.22 1.66
CA ASN A 21 6.66 12.44 0.94
C ASN A 21 7.79 12.24 -0.10
N LYS A 22 8.59 11.18 0.00
CA LYS A 22 9.65 10.88 -0.98
C LYS A 22 9.12 10.42 -2.34
N PHE A 23 7.84 10.08 -2.43
CA PHE A 23 7.18 9.60 -3.65
C PHE A 23 6.31 10.68 -4.31
N LEU A 24 6.48 11.95 -3.95
CA LEU A 24 5.69 13.05 -4.50
C LEU A 24 6.43 13.81 -5.61
N PRO A 25 5.75 14.17 -6.72
CA PRO A 25 6.26 15.15 -7.67
C PRO A 25 6.39 16.54 -7.02
N GLU A 26 7.18 17.41 -7.64
CA GLU A 26 7.32 18.80 -7.19
C GLU A 26 5.96 19.52 -7.18
N GLY A 27 5.69 20.28 -6.10
CA GLY A 27 4.46 21.06 -5.96
C GLY A 27 3.21 20.28 -5.53
N ILE A 28 3.33 18.96 -5.34
CA ILE A 28 2.27 18.11 -4.79
C ILE A 28 2.53 17.86 -3.30
N THR A 29 1.46 17.85 -2.50
CA THR A 29 1.56 17.56 -1.06
C THR A 29 0.60 16.43 -0.65
N ILE A 30 0.88 15.80 0.49
CA ILE A 30 -0.06 14.86 1.13
C ILE A 30 -0.70 15.54 2.34
N LYS A 31 -2.02 15.41 2.48
CA LYS A 31 -2.73 15.64 3.74
C LYS A 31 -2.98 14.29 4.41
N TYR A 32 -2.80 14.25 5.72
CA TYR A 32 -2.93 13.03 6.50
C TYR A 32 -4.12 13.11 7.43
N SER A 33 -4.81 12.00 7.57
CA SER A 33 -5.77 11.73 8.62
C SER A 33 -5.56 10.31 9.16
N GLN A 34 -6.20 9.99 10.26
CA GLN A 34 -6.10 8.68 10.88
C GLN A 34 -7.44 8.27 11.44
N THR A 35 -7.75 6.97 11.36
CA THR A 35 -8.83 6.38 12.14
C THR A 35 -8.46 6.41 13.62
N ASP A 36 -9.44 6.60 14.51
CA ASP A 36 -9.22 6.46 15.95
C ASP A 36 -8.85 5.01 16.26
N SER A 37 -7.54 4.75 16.34
CA SER A 37 -7.06 3.52 16.94
C SER A 37 -6.94 3.78 18.44
N ASP A 38 -7.94 3.33 19.20
CA ASP A 38 -7.80 3.10 20.63
C ASP A 38 -6.54 2.24 20.87
N VAL A 39 -5.37 2.83 21.13
CA VAL A 39 -4.18 2.07 21.53
C VAL A 39 -3.07 2.97 22.07
N ALA A 40 -3.11 3.20 23.40
CA ALA A 40 -1.91 3.51 24.18
C ALA A 40 -0.88 2.33 24.18
N VAL A 41 -1.18 1.20 23.52
CA VAL A 41 -0.34 0.00 23.39
C VAL A 41 -0.61 -0.66 22.03
N PRO A 42 0.36 -0.89 21.13
CA PRO A 42 0.10 -1.53 19.83
C PRO A 42 -0.61 -2.88 20.00
N ALA A 43 -1.86 -3.00 19.58
CA ALA A 43 -2.61 -4.25 19.67
C ALA A 43 -2.16 -5.21 18.54
N PRO A 44 -2.24 -6.55 18.74
CA PRO A 44 -1.84 -7.51 17.72
C PRO A 44 -2.65 -7.35 16.42
N ILE A 45 -2.01 -7.65 15.30
CA ILE A 45 -2.67 -7.68 13.98
C ILE A 45 -3.24 -9.09 13.76
N THR A 46 -4.54 -9.27 14.01
CA THR A 46 -5.25 -10.54 13.83
C THR A 46 -6.35 -10.40 12.77
N ARG A 47 -6.79 -11.51 12.18
CA ARG A 47 -7.86 -11.49 11.16
C ARG A 47 -9.16 -10.87 11.67
N ASN A 48 -9.59 -11.21 12.88
CA ASN A 48 -10.84 -10.68 13.45
C ASN A 48 -10.79 -9.15 13.61
N ARG A 49 -9.68 -8.63 14.15
CA ARG A 49 -9.50 -7.18 14.29
C ARG A 49 -9.47 -6.49 12.93
N LEU A 50 -8.80 -7.08 11.95
CA LEU A 50 -8.78 -6.53 10.58
C LEU A 50 -10.17 -6.51 9.94
N LEU A 51 -11.01 -7.52 10.19
CA LEU A 51 -12.39 -7.53 9.72
C LEU A 51 -13.21 -6.39 10.36
N GLU A 52 -13.03 -6.12 11.65
CA GLU A 52 -13.66 -4.99 12.34
C GLU A 52 -13.17 -3.65 11.79
N MET A 53 -11.84 -3.51 11.59
CA MET A 53 -11.24 -2.32 11.00
C MET A 53 -11.78 -2.05 9.59
N ALA A 54 -11.92 -3.08 8.76
CA ALA A 54 -12.36 -2.98 7.37
C ALA A 54 -13.79 -2.46 7.19
N ILE A 55 -14.62 -2.52 8.23
CA ILE A 55 -16.00 -2.01 8.23
C ILE A 55 -16.19 -0.83 9.18
N SER A 56 -15.10 -0.31 9.78
CA SER A 56 -15.21 0.75 10.76
C SER A 56 -15.72 2.05 10.12
N PRO A 57 -16.73 2.72 10.70
CA PRO A 57 -17.14 4.05 10.26
C PRO A 57 -16.03 5.10 10.42
N ASP A 58 -15.01 4.83 11.23
CA ASP A 58 -13.89 5.76 11.45
C ASP A 58 -13.09 6.00 10.16
N ILE A 59 -13.10 5.05 9.22
CA ILE A 59 -12.45 5.24 7.91
C ILE A 59 -13.09 6.42 7.17
N VAL A 60 -14.43 6.43 7.09
CA VAL A 60 -15.13 7.50 6.39
C VAL A 60 -15.10 8.81 7.18
N GLU A 61 -15.14 8.75 8.51
CA GLU A 61 -15.03 9.95 9.36
C GLU A 61 -13.66 10.61 9.23
N ALA A 62 -12.58 9.82 9.29
CA ALA A 62 -11.22 10.32 9.07
C ALA A 62 -11.04 10.88 7.65
N ALA A 63 -11.79 10.40 6.65
CA ALA A 63 -11.75 10.93 5.29
C ALA A 63 -12.49 12.28 5.16
N ARG A 64 -13.51 12.58 5.98
CA ARG A 64 -14.31 13.82 5.89
C ARG A 64 -13.49 15.09 6.05
N ILE A 65 -12.34 15.01 6.73
CA ILE A 65 -11.48 16.18 6.93
C ILE A 65 -10.88 16.68 5.60
N PHE A 66 -10.85 15.84 4.57
CA PHE A 66 -10.41 16.18 3.23
C PHE A 66 -11.55 16.85 2.44
N SER A 67 -11.86 18.10 2.78
CA SER A 67 -12.97 18.88 2.20
C SER A 67 -12.54 20.13 1.44
N GLY A 68 -11.23 20.40 1.38
CA GLY A 68 -10.66 21.55 0.67
C GLY A 68 -10.55 21.33 -0.85
N PRO A 69 -10.68 22.39 -1.67
CA PRO A 69 -10.59 22.31 -3.14
C PRO A 69 -9.21 21.87 -3.63
N GLU A 70 -8.19 21.86 -2.77
CA GLU A 70 -6.86 21.35 -3.09
C GLU A 70 -6.77 19.82 -3.13
N ILE A 71 -7.69 19.09 -2.49
CA ILE A 71 -7.62 17.62 -2.42
C ILE A 71 -8.27 17.02 -3.66
N SER A 72 -7.51 16.21 -4.40
CA SER A 72 -7.95 15.65 -5.68
C SER A 72 -8.21 14.14 -5.64
N ALA A 73 -7.67 13.42 -4.65
CA ALA A 73 -7.92 12.00 -4.44
C ALA A 73 -7.63 11.59 -2.99
N ILE A 74 -8.20 10.47 -2.54
CA ILE A 74 -8.00 9.90 -1.20
C ILE A 74 -7.55 8.44 -1.27
N GLY A 75 -6.52 8.07 -0.51
CA GLY A 75 -6.09 6.68 -0.33
C GLY A 75 -6.28 6.21 1.11
N TYR A 76 -6.95 5.08 1.31
CA TYR A 76 -6.90 4.38 2.59
C TYR A 76 -5.62 3.54 2.69
N ALA A 77 -4.67 4.02 3.48
CA ALA A 77 -3.30 3.52 3.61
C ALA A 77 -3.18 2.35 4.59
N CYS A 78 -3.89 1.25 4.31
CA CYS A 78 -3.78 0.00 5.06
C CYS A 78 -3.96 -1.20 4.15
N THR A 79 -2.92 -1.99 3.95
CA THR A 79 -2.98 -3.20 3.11
C THR A 79 -3.87 -4.27 3.72
N SER A 80 -3.65 -4.62 4.99
CA SER A 80 -4.29 -5.77 5.62
C SER A 80 -5.79 -5.59 5.86
N ALA A 81 -6.23 -4.41 6.28
CA ALA A 81 -7.66 -4.13 6.41
C ALA A 81 -8.36 -4.05 5.04
N SER A 82 -7.66 -3.67 3.96
CA SER A 82 -8.27 -3.59 2.64
C SER A 82 -8.41 -4.95 1.94
N TYR A 83 -7.51 -5.92 2.12
CA TYR A 83 -7.68 -7.24 1.50
C TYR A 83 -8.48 -8.25 2.33
N VAL A 84 -8.62 -8.06 3.65
CA VAL A 84 -9.11 -9.13 4.56
C VAL A 84 -10.51 -9.63 4.22
N ARG A 85 -11.35 -8.79 3.63
CA ARG A 85 -12.70 -9.13 3.17
C ARG A 85 -12.74 -9.70 1.74
N GLY A 86 -11.64 -9.65 1.00
CA GLY A 86 -11.51 -10.24 -0.34
C GLY A 86 -11.73 -9.29 -1.46
N MET A 87 -11.67 -9.84 -2.68
CA MET A 87 -12.03 -9.11 -3.87
C MET A 87 -13.40 -8.44 -3.69
N GLY A 88 -13.46 -7.14 -3.92
CA GLY A 88 -14.66 -6.32 -3.74
C GLY A 88 -14.78 -5.70 -2.34
N GLY A 89 -14.19 -6.30 -1.31
CA GLY A 89 -14.14 -5.69 0.03
C GLY A 89 -13.21 -4.47 0.08
N ASP A 90 -12.10 -4.52 -0.65
CA ASP A 90 -11.21 -3.39 -0.89
C ASP A 90 -11.93 -2.25 -1.63
N VAL A 91 -12.71 -2.62 -2.65
CA VAL A 91 -13.50 -1.68 -3.46
C VAL A 91 -14.60 -1.03 -2.62
N GLU A 92 -15.31 -1.80 -1.78
CA GLU A 92 -16.38 -1.28 -0.91
C GLU A 92 -15.88 -0.16 0.01
N ILE A 93 -14.68 -0.32 0.60
CA ILE A 93 -14.06 0.74 1.43
C ILE A 93 -13.87 2.02 0.61
N SER A 94 -13.28 1.92 -0.58
CA SER A 94 -13.05 3.08 -1.44
C SER A 94 -14.35 3.75 -1.90
N MET A 95 -15.38 2.96 -2.23
CA MET A 95 -16.70 3.46 -2.62
C MET A 95 -17.38 4.21 -1.47
N ASN A 96 -17.24 3.73 -0.23
CA ASN A 96 -17.78 4.41 0.96
C ASN A 96 -17.09 5.76 1.20
N ILE A 97 -15.77 5.83 1.00
CA ILE A 97 -15.01 7.09 1.08
C ILE A 97 -15.47 8.05 -0.02
N THR A 98 -15.53 7.60 -1.28
CA THR A 98 -15.99 8.43 -2.40
C THR A 98 -17.41 8.93 -2.22
N SER A 99 -18.34 8.07 -1.80
CA SER A 99 -19.74 8.46 -1.57
C SER A 99 -19.88 9.52 -0.47
N THR A 100 -18.97 9.50 0.50
CA THR A 100 -18.98 10.41 1.64
C THR A 100 -18.33 11.76 1.31
N THR A 101 -17.21 11.75 0.58
CA THR A 101 -16.36 12.92 0.36
C THR A 101 -16.60 13.58 -1.00
N GLY A 102 -17.18 12.85 -1.96
CA GLY A 102 -17.26 13.26 -3.35
C GLY A 102 -15.93 13.15 -4.11
N LEU A 103 -14.86 12.67 -3.46
CA LEU A 103 -13.52 12.60 -4.05
C LEU A 103 -13.21 11.18 -4.58
N PRO A 104 -12.52 11.05 -5.73
CA PRO A 104 -11.98 9.78 -6.18
C PRO A 104 -11.14 9.13 -5.07
N SER A 105 -11.42 7.87 -4.78
CA SER A 105 -10.80 7.19 -3.65
C SER A 105 -10.31 5.79 -4.01
N THR A 106 -9.30 5.31 -3.29
CA THR A 106 -8.74 3.97 -3.43
C THR A 106 -8.34 3.40 -2.06
N THR A 107 -7.95 2.13 -2.04
CA THR A 107 -7.30 1.50 -0.89
C THR A 107 -5.95 0.95 -1.30
N THR A 108 -5.05 0.73 -0.34
CA THR A 108 -3.75 0.11 -0.64
C THR A 108 -3.86 -1.20 -1.40
N SER A 109 -4.82 -2.08 -1.09
CA SER A 109 -4.96 -3.35 -1.81
C SER A 109 -5.46 -3.16 -3.24
N THR A 110 -6.43 -2.26 -3.45
CA THR A 110 -6.88 -1.87 -4.80
C THR A 110 -5.73 -1.26 -5.60
N SER A 111 -4.93 -0.38 -4.98
CA SER A 111 -3.75 0.21 -5.60
C SER A 111 -2.68 -0.81 -6.01
N ILE A 112 -2.45 -1.85 -5.20
CA ILE A 112 -1.52 -2.94 -5.56
C ILE A 112 -2.03 -3.69 -6.79
N VAL A 113 -3.32 -4.03 -6.84
CA VAL A 113 -3.96 -4.68 -8.00
C VAL A 113 -3.82 -3.82 -9.26
N ASN A 114 -4.09 -2.52 -9.15
CA ASN A 114 -3.99 -1.59 -10.27
C ASN A 114 -2.53 -1.42 -10.75
N ALA A 115 -1.58 -1.32 -9.83
CA ALA A 115 -0.16 -1.24 -10.15
C ALA A 115 0.35 -2.51 -10.86
N LEU A 116 -0.04 -3.69 -10.37
CA LEU A 116 0.29 -4.97 -11.01
C LEU A 116 -0.27 -5.06 -12.43
N ASN A 117 -1.53 -4.67 -12.63
CA ASN A 117 -2.14 -4.65 -13.96
C ASN A 117 -1.48 -3.63 -14.88
N HIS A 118 -1.13 -2.44 -14.38
CA HIS A 118 -0.42 -1.41 -15.13
C HIS A 118 0.94 -1.90 -15.64
N LEU A 119 1.68 -2.63 -14.79
CA LEU A 119 2.97 -3.22 -15.14
C LEU A 119 2.85 -4.50 -15.99
N GLY A 120 1.63 -4.97 -16.27
CA GLY A 120 1.39 -6.20 -17.04
C GLY A 120 1.76 -7.49 -16.31
N SER A 121 1.94 -7.45 -14.98
CA SER A 121 2.33 -8.59 -14.17
C SER A 121 1.25 -9.67 -14.13
N ARG A 122 1.66 -10.95 -14.16
CA ARG A 122 0.73 -12.09 -13.98
C ARG A 122 1.21 -13.03 -12.89
N ARG A 123 2.50 -13.35 -12.86
CA ARG A 123 3.12 -14.21 -11.86
C ARG A 123 3.88 -13.34 -10.86
N ILE A 124 3.59 -13.46 -9.58
CA ILE A 124 4.10 -12.52 -8.58
C ILE A 124 4.71 -13.25 -7.38
N SER A 125 5.80 -12.67 -6.85
CA SER A 125 6.30 -13.01 -5.52
C SER A 125 5.81 -11.98 -4.50
N VAL A 126 5.64 -12.40 -3.24
CA VAL A 126 5.14 -11.51 -2.19
C VAL A 126 6.00 -11.59 -0.92
N LEU A 127 6.47 -10.43 -0.44
CA LEU A 127 6.98 -10.25 0.90
C LEU A 127 5.88 -9.68 1.80
N SER A 128 5.60 -10.32 2.92
CA SER A 128 4.60 -9.86 3.89
C SER A 128 5.16 -9.95 5.31
N PRO A 129 4.91 -8.96 6.19
CA PRO A 129 5.36 -9.05 7.56
C PRO A 129 4.50 -10.01 8.40
N HIS A 130 3.33 -10.41 7.91
CA HIS A 130 2.28 -11.04 8.71
C HIS A 130 2.45 -12.55 8.90
N VAL A 131 1.59 -13.10 9.75
CA VAL A 131 1.45 -14.55 10.01
C VAL A 131 0.74 -15.29 8.89
N ASP A 132 0.92 -16.60 8.82
CA ASP A 132 0.42 -17.46 7.75
C ASP A 132 -1.08 -17.33 7.46
N GLU A 133 -1.91 -17.14 8.49
CA GLU A 133 -3.35 -16.92 8.29
C GLU A 133 -3.63 -15.70 7.39
N LEU A 134 -2.95 -14.58 7.67
CA LEU A 134 -3.11 -13.35 6.90
C LEU A 134 -2.41 -13.43 5.54
N ASN A 135 -1.27 -14.11 5.47
CA ASN A 135 -0.56 -14.36 4.20
C ASN A 135 -1.40 -15.20 3.25
N ASN A 136 -2.04 -16.26 3.75
CA ASN A 136 -2.95 -17.08 2.96
C ASN A 136 -4.15 -16.25 2.48
N ARG A 137 -4.68 -15.37 3.34
CA ARG A 137 -5.76 -14.47 2.96
C ARG A 137 -5.34 -13.48 1.86
N LEU A 138 -4.14 -12.92 1.95
CA LEU A 138 -3.56 -12.03 0.93
C LEU A 138 -3.33 -12.78 -0.39
N ARG A 139 -2.81 -14.01 -0.34
CA ARG A 139 -2.65 -14.87 -1.52
C ARG A 139 -3.99 -15.03 -2.24
N ILE A 140 -5.01 -15.49 -1.52
CA ILE A 140 -6.35 -15.69 -2.08
C ILE A 140 -6.88 -14.39 -2.69
N PHE A 141 -6.70 -13.25 -2.02
CA PHE A 141 -7.11 -11.95 -2.56
C PHE A 141 -6.46 -11.65 -3.92
N LEU A 142 -5.14 -11.82 -4.04
CA LEU A 142 -4.41 -11.57 -5.29
C LEU A 142 -4.83 -12.56 -6.39
N GLU A 143 -5.05 -13.83 -6.03
CA GLU A 143 -5.53 -14.87 -6.95
C GLU A 143 -6.98 -14.64 -7.41
N GLU A 144 -7.85 -14.10 -6.55
CA GLU A 144 -9.21 -13.66 -6.92
C GLU A 144 -9.19 -12.58 -8.02
N TYR A 145 -8.17 -11.71 -8.01
CA TYR A 145 -7.91 -10.71 -9.06
C TYR A 145 -7.15 -11.26 -10.28
N GLY A 146 -6.85 -12.57 -10.32
CA GLY A 146 -6.27 -13.25 -11.48
C GLY A 146 -4.75 -13.26 -11.55
N PHE A 147 -4.05 -12.96 -10.46
CA PHE A 147 -2.59 -13.13 -10.38
C PHE A 147 -2.22 -14.53 -9.86
N GLU A 148 -1.08 -15.07 -10.32
CA GLU A 148 -0.50 -16.31 -9.78
C GLU A 148 0.56 -15.96 -8.74
N VAL A 149 0.33 -16.27 -7.47
CA VAL A 149 1.33 -16.05 -6.40
C VAL A 149 2.32 -17.22 -6.38
N VAL A 150 3.39 -17.11 -7.17
CA VAL A 150 4.40 -18.19 -7.35
C VAL A 150 5.30 -18.38 -6.13
N HIS A 151 5.48 -17.34 -5.32
CA HIS A 151 6.28 -17.41 -4.11
C HIS A 151 5.80 -16.38 -3.08
N MET A 152 5.87 -16.72 -1.80
CA MET A 152 5.50 -15.81 -0.73
C MET A 152 6.33 -16.07 0.52
N ARG A 153 6.90 -15.00 1.08
CA ARG A 153 7.64 -15.04 2.34
C ARG A 153 6.92 -14.19 3.39
N GLY A 154 6.44 -14.85 4.44
CA GLY A 154 5.92 -14.24 5.66
C GLY A 154 7.01 -14.05 6.71
N LEU A 155 7.01 -12.93 7.43
CA LEU A 155 7.92 -12.68 8.56
C LEU A 155 7.31 -13.03 9.93
N ASN A 156 6.05 -13.48 9.97
CA ASN A 156 5.35 -13.93 11.18
C ASN A 156 5.33 -12.90 12.32
N LYS A 157 5.30 -11.60 12.00
CA LYS A 157 5.18 -10.52 12.97
C LYS A 157 3.72 -10.18 13.25
N LEU A 158 3.42 -10.01 14.55
CA LEU A 158 2.15 -9.47 15.04
C LEU A 158 2.24 -7.98 15.45
N ARG A 159 3.48 -7.46 15.63
CA ARG A 159 3.86 -6.10 16.05
C ARG A 159 5.29 -5.79 15.55
N GLY A 160 5.75 -4.54 15.67
CA GLY A 160 7.14 -4.15 15.37
C GLY A 160 7.49 -4.32 13.89
N ILE A 161 6.56 -3.95 13.00
CA ILE A 161 6.77 -3.98 11.54
C ILE A 161 7.61 -2.77 11.13
N GLU A 162 7.40 -1.65 11.80
CA GLU A 162 8.12 -0.38 11.68
C GLU A 162 9.63 -0.47 12.02
N GLU A 163 10.03 -1.54 12.72
CA GLU A 163 11.41 -1.84 13.11
C GLU A 163 12.19 -2.57 12.01
N ILE A 164 11.52 -3.10 10.97
CA ILE A 164 12.20 -3.78 9.86
C ILE A 164 12.98 -2.72 9.07
N SER A 165 14.30 -2.87 9.02
CA SER A 165 15.13 -1.91 8.30
C SER A 165 14.97 -2.05 6.79
N SER A 166 15.18 -0.97 6.04
CA SER A 166 15.19 -1.02 4.58
C SER A 166 16.29 -1.95 4.04
N THR A 167 17.41 -2.09 4.74
CA THR A 167 18.44 -3.08 4.39
C THR A 167 17.91 -4.51 4.50
N ASP A 168 17.24 -4.84 5.61
CA ASP A 168 16.64 -6.16 5.78
C ASP A 168 15.58 -6.42 4.69
N ILE A 169 14.76 -5.42 4.36
CA ILE A 169 13.78 -5.54 3.27
C ILE A 169 14.48 -5.88 1.95
N SER A 170 15.56 -5.18 1.62
CA SER A 170 16.35 -5.43 0.40
C SER A 170 16.89 -6.86 0.37
N GLU A 171 17.53 -7.31 1.45
CA GLU A 171 18.11 -8.66 1.55
C GLU A 171 17.03 -9.76 1.49
N LEU A 172 15.91 -9.56 2.19
CA LEU A 172 14.77 -10.47 2.16
C LEU A 172 14.20 -10.56 0.75
N VAL A 173 14.04 -9.44 0.05
CA VAL A 173 13.54 -9.44 -1.33
C VAL A 173 14.51 -10.17 -2.25
N GLU A 174 15.78 -9.80 -2.23
CA GLU A 174 16.81 -10.34 -3.12
C GLU A 174 17.04 -11.84 -2.92
N HIS A 175 17.06 -12.32 -1.68
CA HIS A 175 17.50 -13.68 -1.38
C HIS A 175 16.37 -14.65 -1.05
N LEU A 176 15.22 -14.16 -0.57
CA LEU A 176 14.16 -15.01 -0.04
C LEU A 176 12.79 -14.80 -0.68
N VAL A 177 12.62 -13.84 -1.58
CA VAL A 177 11.32 -13.54 -2.20
C VAL A 177 11.43 -13.60 -3.71
N ASP A 178 12.48 -13.02 -4.29
CA ASP A 178 12.70 -13.08 -5.73
C ASP A 178 12.72 -14.54 -6.22
N SER A 179 11.99 -14.76 -7.30
CA SER A 179 11.85 -16.06 -7.94
C SER A 179 11.94 -15.86 -9.43
N LYS A 180 12.69 -16.73 -10.11
CA LYS A 180 12.79 -16.75 -11.58
C LYS A 180 11.43 -16.85 -12.29
N ASP A 181 10.41 -17.35 -11.58
CA ASP A 181 9.06 -17.57 -12.08
C ASP A 181 8.14 -16.35 -11.91
N ALA A 182 8.58 -15.33 -11.17
CA ALA A 182 7.82 -14.11 -10.94
C ALA A 182 8.22 -13.00 -11.94
N ASP A 183 7.21 -12.28 -12.42
CA ASP A 183 7.33 -11.08 -13.26
C ASP A 183 7.59 -9.84 -12.40
N SER A 184 7.05 -9.80 -11.17
CA SER A 184 7.19 -8.70 -10.23
C SER A 184 7.09 -9.15 -8.78
N ILE A 185 7.49 -8.28 -7.86
CA ILE A 185 7.48 -8.55 -6.42
C ILE A 185 6.59 -7.54 -5.69
N VAL A 186 5.70 -7.99 -4.82
CA VAL A 186 4.91 -7.12 -3.94
C VAL A 186 5.52 -7.09 -2.54
N VAL A 187 5.74 -5.90 -1.99
CA VAL A 187 6.10 -5.71 -0.57
C VAL A 187 4.86 -5.22 0.18
N SER A 188 4.16 -6.17 0.82
CA SER A 188 2.79 -6.01 1.32
C SER A 188 2.74 -5.46 2.75
N CYS A 189 3.15 -4.20 2.94
CA CYS A 189 2.80 -3.39 4.12
C CYS A 189 3.18 -1.92 3.91
N THR A 190 2.31 -0.99 4.32
CA THR A 190 2.59 0.46 4.26
C THR A 190 3.68 0.91 5.24
N GLY A 191 3.97 0.12 6.28
CA GLY A 191 5.04 0.40 7.25
C GLY A 191 6.44 -0.07 6.81
N MET A 192 6.56 -0.82 5.71
CA MET A 192 7.84 -1.31 5.18
C MET A 192 8.46 -0.27 4.26
N LYS A 193 9.48 0.43 4.77
CA LYS A 193 10.11 1.58 4.12
C LYS A 193 11.06 1.12 3.01
N THR A 194 10.84 1.62 1.80
CA THR A 194 11.53 1.18 0.57
C THR A 194 12.02 2.34 -0.29
N ALA A 195 11.66 3.59 -0.01
CA ALA A 195 11.92 4.74 -0.85
C ALA A 195 13.41 5.02 -1.15
N GLU A 196 14.30 4.58 -0.27
CA GLU A 196 15.77 4.74 -0.42
C GLU A 196 16.43 3.55 -1.13
N ILE A 197 15.78 2.39 -1.15
CA ILE A 197 16.37 1.14 -1.67
C ILE A 197 15.76 0.72 -3.01
N ILE A 198 14.55 1.21 -3.33
CA ILE A 198 13.70 0.62 -4.38
C ILE A 198 14.39 0.56 -5.74
N ASP A 199 15.03 1.66 -6.15
CA ASP A 199 15.68 1.76 -7.45
C ASP A 199 16.91 0.84 -7.54
N GLN A 200 17.72 0.78 -6.48
CA GLN A 200 18.89 -0.12 -6.43
C GLN A 200 18.45 -1.59 -6.39
N LEU A 201 17.40 -1.89 -5.63
CA LEU A 201 16.85 -3.23 -5.51
C LEU A 201 16.33 -3.73 -6.87
N GLU A 202 15.49 -2.95 -7.54
CA GLU A 202 14.96 -3.28 -8.88
C GLU A 202 16.08 -3.42 -9.92
N ASN A 203 17.07 -2.54 -9.92
CA ASN A 203 18.24 -2.64 -10.80
C ASN A 203 19.02 -3.95 -10.59
N LYS A 204 19.08 -4.44 -9.34
CA LYS A 204 19.81 -5.65 -8.98
C LYS A 204 19.04 -6.92 -9.35
N ILE A 205 17.73 -6.94 -9.15
CA ILE A 205 16.88 -8.12 -9.45
C ILE A 205 16.37 -8.15 -10.90
N GLY A 206 16.35 -7.00 -11.58
CA GLY A 206 15.87 -6.86 -12.96
C GLY A 206 14.35 -6.95 -13.14
N LYS A 207 13.57 -6.70 -12.09
CA LYS A 207 12.10 -6.84 -12.06
C LYS A 207 11.47 -5.69 -11.26
N PRO A 208 10.22 -5.29 -11.57
CA PRO A 208 9.49 -4.34 -10.75
C PRO A 208 9.25 -4.85 -9.33
N VAL A 209 9.46 -3.97 -8.35
CA VAL A 209 9.06 -4.16 -6.96
C VAL A 209 7.96 -3.14 -6.65
N ILE A 210 6.89 -3.60 -6.01
CA ILE A 210 5.67 -2.83 -5.76
C ILE A 210 5.46 -2.75 -4.24
N PRO A 211 6.08 -1.76 -3.57
CA PRO A 211 5.78 -1.48 -2.17
C PRO A 211 4.36 -0.95 -2.02
N ALA A 212 3.67 -1.42 -0.98
CA ALA A 212 2.28 -1.08 -0.73
C ALA A 212 2.03 0.44 -0.60
N LEU A 213 2.91 1.16 0.10
CA LEU A 213 2.80 2.61 0.23
C LEU A 213 3.01 3.33 -1.11
N THR A 214 4.01 2.92 -1.89
CA THR A 214 4.29 3.45 -3.23
C THR A 214 3.11 3.24 -4.18
N ALA A 215 2.53 2.03 -4.20
CA ALA A 215 1.34 1.74 -5.00
C ALA A 215 0.16 2.63 -4.61
N THR A 216 -0.06 2.84 -3.30
CA THR A 216 -1.13 3.71 -2.78
C THR A 216 -0.97 5.14 -3.28
N ILE A 217 0.24 5.69 -3.17
CA ILE A 217 0.54 7.06 -3.62
C ILE A 217 0.43 7.17 -5.14
N TRP A 218 0.98 6.22 -5.88
CA TRP A 218 0.87 6.14 -7.35
C TRP A 218 -0.58 6.20 -7.82
N GLU A 219 -1.45 5.39 -7.21
CA GLU A 219 -2.86 5.35 -7.58
C GLU A 219 -3.58 6.66 -7.22
N CYS A 220 -3.30 7.25 -6.05
CA CYS A 220 -3.84 8.55 -5.69
C CYS A 220 -3.41 9.66 -6.66
N LEU A 221 -2.16 9.66 -7.12
CA LEU A 221 -1.68 10.61 -8.13
C LEU A 221 -2.45 10.42 -9.45
N ARG A 222 -2.62 9.17 -9.92
CA ARG A 222 -3.41 8.88 -11.12
C ARG A 222 -4.87 9.33 -11.00
N LEU A 223 -5.52 9.04 -9.87
CA LEU A 223 -6.89 9.47 -9.60
C LEU A 223 -7.02 11.00 -9.55
N ALA A 224 -5.97 11.69 -9.12
CA ALA A 224 -5.88 13.15 -9.15
C ALA A 224 -5.55 13.72 -10.56
N GLY A 225 -5.41 12.88 -11.58
CA GLY A 225 -5.02 13.28 -12.94
C GLY A 225 -3.55 13.71 -13.05
N ILE A 226 -2.71 13.28 -12.11
CA ILE A 226 -1.28 13.58 -12.07
C ILE A 226 -0.53 12.33 -12.55
N GLU A 227 0.21 12.46 -13.64
CA GLU A 227 1.10 11.39 -14.10
C GLU A 227 2.40 11.40 -13.27
N PRO A 228 2.67 10.33 -12.49
CA PRO A 228 3.93 10.22 -11.78
C PRO A 228 5.07 9.98 -12.77
N ASN A 229 6.05 10.88 -12.79
CA ASN A 229 7.30 10.71 -13.53
C ASN A 229 8.49 11.02 -12.60
N ILE A 230 8.62 10.19 -11.56
CA ILE A 230 9.61 10.38 -10.49
C ILE A 230 10.74 9.38 -10.69
N LYS A 231 11.85 9.87 -11.24
CA LYS A 231 13.07 9.08 -11.43
C LYS A 231 13.66 8.65 -10.09
N GLY A 232 14.26 7.46 -10.04
CA GLY A 232 14.91 6.93 -8.85
C GLY A 232 13.95 6.49 -7.74
N LYS A 233 12.65 6.37 -8.04
CA LYS A 233 11.61 5.89 -7.11
C LYS A 233 10.93 4.60 -7.59
N GLY A 234 11.70 3.81 -8.34
CA GLY A 234 11.31 2.51 -8.86
C GLY A 234 10.55 2.58 -10.19
N MET A 235 10.37 1.41 -10.81
CA MET A 235 9.77 1.22 -12.14
C MET A 235 8.33 1.72 -12.17
N LEU A 236 7.55 1.50 -11.10
CA LEU A 236 6.16 1.96 -11.03
C LEU A 236 6.02 3.49 -11.10
N MET A 237 6.91 4.23 -10.43
CA MET A 237 6.84 5.69 -10.36
C MET A 237 7.53 6.40 -11.54
N SER A 238 8.27 5.65 -12.37
CA SER A 238 9.04 6.18 -13.49
C SER A 238 8.42 5.89 -14.86
N GLN A 239 7.44 4.99 -14.94
CA GLN A 239 6.74 4.73 -16.19
C GLN A 239 5.67 5.79 -16.47
N ILE A 240 5.71 6.31 -17.70
CA ILE A 240 4.68 7.17 -18.26
C ILE A 240 3.67 6.24 -18.95
N GLY A 241 2.39 6.30 -18.58
CA GLY A 241 1.36 5.46 -19.17
C GLY A 241 -0.07 5.92 -18.89
#